data_AF-A0A6N8IJL8-F1
#
_entry.id   AF-A0A6N8IJL8-F1
#
_cell.length_a   1.000
_cell.length_b   1.000
_cell.length_c   1.000
_cell.angle_alpha   90.00
_cell.angle_beta   90.00
_cell.angle_gamma   90.00
#
_symmetry.space_group_name_H-M   'P 1'
#
loop_
_entity.id
_entity.type
_entity.pdbx_description
1 polymer ?
#
loop_
_entity_poly.entity_id
_entity_poly.type
_entity_poly.pdbx_seq_one_letter_code
_entity_poly.pdbx_strand_id
1 'polypeptide(L)'
;MPKHSVTAFLARKDIEVSFQRYAIDALSAMAQGLFASLLIGTILTTVGDLSGVGFFNEIGTFAKSVAGPAMAVAIGYALRAPALVLFSLAAVGYAANAAGGAGGPLAVLVIAIAASELGKAVSKETKVDIIVTPAVTVLAGCGLALGVAPWIGALASSVGGFIMWATELQPLFMGIIVSVVIGIALTLPISSAAICAALGLTGLAGGAALAGCCAQMVGFAVMSFRENRWGGVLSQGLGTSMLQMGNIMRKPLVWVPPIVASAVTGPLATCVFALQQNGPAVASGMGTCGLVGPIGVYTGWVAGMEAGAAAPGAFEWAGLALVCLALPAVISWAVCTLMRRAGLIAEGDLKLED
;
A
#
# COMPACT_ATOMS: atom_id res chain seq x y z
N MET A 1 33.95 26.20 28.37
CA MET A 1 32.59 25.99 27.83
C MET A 1 32.64 24.79 26.89
N PRO A 2 32.14 23.60 27.25
CA PRO A 2 32.08 22.51 26.30
C PRO A 2 31.01 22.88 25.26
N LYS A 3 31.38 22.87 23.99
CA LYS A 3 30.45 23.14 22.88
C LYS A 3 29.34 22.09 22.94
N HIS A 4 28.14 22.48 23.39
CA HIS A 4 26.92 21.74 23.11
C HIS A 4 26.70 21.78 21.60
N SER A 5 27.40 20.93 20.85
CA SER A 5 27.16 20.81 19.42
C SER A 5 25.78 20.19 19.25
N VAL A 6 24.99 20.77 18.33
CA VAL A 6 23.68 20.24 17.94
C VAL A 6 23.76 18.74 17.64
N THR A 7 24.89 18.28 17.08
CA THR A 7 25.20 16.87 16.82
C THR A 7 25.19 15.99 18.07
N ALA A 8 25.75 16.45 19.19
CA ALA A 8 25.75 15.69 20.44
C ALA A 8 24.33 15.58 21.05
N PHE A 9 23.52 16.62 20.87
CA PHE A 9 22.11 16.59 21.26
C PHE A 9 21.30 15.60 20.43
N LEU A 10 21.42 15.65 19.09
CA LEU A 10 20.73 14.74 18.18
C LEU A 10 21.11 13.27 18.46
N ALA A 11 22.40 12.99 18.67
CA ALA A 11 22.88 11.65 19.03
C ALA A 11 22.29 11.17 20.37
N ARG A 12 22.23 12.03 21.40
CA ARG A 12 21.62 11.69 22.70
C ARG A 12 20.12 11.39 22.58
N LYS A 13 19.43 12.02 21.62
CA LYS A 13 18.00 11.84 21.37
C LYS A 13 17.68 10.73 20.36
N ASP A 14 18.69 10.02 19.86
CA ASP A 14 18.55 9.02 18.79
C ASP A 14 17.84 9.61 17.55
N ILE A 15 18.21 10.85 17.20
CA ILE A 15 17.75 11.55 15.99
C ILE A 15 18.86 11.44 14.96
N GLU A 16 18.63 10.62 13.94
CA GLU A 16 19.58 10.38 12.87
C GLU A 16 18.89 10.62 11.53
N VAL A 17 19.27 11.69 10.85
CA VAL A 17 18.76 11.99 9.51
C VAL A 17 19.58 11.19 8.52
N SER A 18 19.10 9.99 8.18
CA SER A 18 19.72 9.12 7.18
C SER A 18 18.67 8.53 6.24
N PHE A 19 19.09 8.27 5.00
CA PHE A 19 18.24 7.62 4.00
C PHE A 19 17.79 6.23 4.48
N GLN A 20 18.69 5.49 5.12
CA GLN A 20 18.35 4.19 5.71
C GLN A 20 17.21 4.32 6.72
N ARG A 21 17.32 5.25 7.67
CA ARG A 21 16.35 5.37 8.76
C ARG A 21 14.98 5.87 8.31
N TYR A 22 14.93 6.84 7.40
CA TYR A 22 13.66 7.48 7.00
C TYR A 22 13.03 6.87 5.76
N ALA A 23 13.83 6.50 4.76
CA ALA A 23 13.31 6.00 3.49
C ALA A 23 13.18 4.47 3.45
N ILE A 24 13.93 3.76 4.29
CA ILE A 24 13.89 2.28 4.34
C ILE A 24 13.24 1.81 5.64
N ASP A 25 13.84 2.08 6.80
CA ASP A 25 13.38 1.49 8.06
C ASP A 25 11.96 1.96 8.44
N ALA A 26 11.71 3.27 8.38
CA ALA A 26 10.37 3.82 8.64
C ALA A 26 9.32 3.35 7.62
N LEU A 27 9.70 3.25 6.34
CA LEU A 27 8.79 2.81 5.27
C LEU A 27 8.44 1.32 5.41
N SER A 28 9.43 0.47 5.69
CA SER A 28 9.23 -0.95 5.99
C SER A 28 8.34 -1.16 7.21
N ALA A 29 8.60 -0.45 8.30
CA ALA A 29 7.79 -0.55 9.52
C ALA A 29 6.36 -0.06 9.30
N MET A 30 6.16 1.01 8.52
CA MET A 30 4.83 1.48 8.16
C MET A 30 4.04 0.41 7.42
N ALA A 31 4.66 -0.33 6.48
CA ALA A 31 4.01 -1.42 5.76
C ALA A 31 3.55 -2.54 6.72
N GLN A 32 4.32 -2.85 7.77
CA GLN A 32 3.90 -3.78 8.82
C GLN A 32 2.71 -3.25 9.64
N GLY A 33 2.72 -1.96 10.00
CA GLY A 33 1.60 -1.31 10.67
C GLY A 33 0.32 -1.33 9.84
N LEU A 34 0.43 -1.09 8.53
CA LEU A 34 -0.68 -1.18 7.57
C LEU A 34 -1.19 -2.62 7.44
N PHE A 35 -0.28 -3.61 7.39
CA PHE A 35 -0.62 -5.02 7.32
C PHE A 35 -1.41 -5.45 8.57
N ALA A 36 -0.94 -5.13 9.77
CA ALA A 36 -1.58 -5.52 11.02
C ALA A 36 -2.97 -4.89 11.24
N SER A 37 -3.31 -3.83 10.49
CA SER A 37 -4.54 -3.05 10.66
C SER A 37 -5.46 -3.14 9.43
N LEU A 38 -5.21 -2.29 8.42
CA LEU A 38 -6.04 -2.18 7.22
C LEU A 38 -6.21 -3.52 6.52
N LEU A 39 -5.12 -4.29 6.38
CA LEU A 39 -5.14 -5.51 5.61
C LEU A 39 -5.91 -6.63 6.30
N ILE A 40 -5.58 -6.93 7.57
CA ILE A 40 -6.32 -7.90 8.37
C ILE A 40 -7.79 -7.48 8.46
N GLY A 41 -8.05 -6.20 8.69
CA GLY A 41 -9.40 -5.67 8.70
C GLY A 41 -10.15 -5.90 7.39
N THR A 42 -9.45 -5.79 6.27
CA THR A 42 -10.00 -6.04 4.94
C THR A 42 -10.30 -7.51 4.70
N ILE A 43 -9.38 -8.41 5.06
CA ILE A 43 -9.62 -9.86 4.97
C ILE A 43 -10.84 -10.25 5.79
N LEU A 44 -10.97 -9.73 7.03
CA LEU A 44 -12.12 -10.02 7.89
C LEU A 44 -13.43 -9.51 7.29
N THR A 45 -13.47 -8.27 6.79
CA THR A 45 -14.69 -7.79 6.11
C THR A 45 -15.03 -8.63 4.89
N THR A 46 -14.02 -9.07 4.13
CA THR A 46 -14.24 -9.90 2.96
C THR A 46 -14.80 -11.28 3.33
N VAL A 47 -14.32 -11.88 4.42
CA VAL A 47 -14.88 -13.13 4.95
C VAL A 47 -16.33 -12.91 5.41
N GLY A 48 -16.62 -11.83 6.12
CA GLY A 48 -17.98 -11.53 6.58
C GLY A 48 -18.96 -11.29 5.43
N ASP A 49 -18.53 -10.58 4.39
CA ASP A 49 -19.32 -10.34 3.17
C ASP A 49 -19.61 -11.66 2.42
N LEU A 50 -18.63 -12.56 2.33
CA LEU A 50 -18.81 -13.86 1.66
C LEU A 50 -19.61 -14.87 2.49
N SER A 51 -19.43 -14.87 3.81
CA SER A 51 -20.09 -15.84 4.71
C SER A 51 -21.47 -15.37 5.19
N GLY A 52 -21.81 -14.09 4.99
CA GLY A 52 -23.02 -13.46 5.53
C GLY A 52 -22.99 -13.25 7.04
N VAL A 53 -21.82 -13.35 7.69
CA VAL A 53 -21.69 -13.26 9.16
C VAL A 53 -21.16 -11.87 9.53
N GLY A 54 -22.08 -10.99 9.95
CA GLY A 54 -21.78 -9.58 10.25
C GLY A 54 -20.72 -9.34 11.33
N PHE A 55 -20.48 -10.31 12.22
CA PHE A 55 -19.43 -10.25 13.24
C PHE A 55 -18.04 -9.99 12.65
N PHE A 56 -17.70 -10.62 11.53
CA PHE A 56 -16.40 -10.40 10.88
C PHE A 56 -16.30 -9.01 10.25
N ASN A 57 -17.42 -8.46 9.77
CA ASN A 57 -17.47 -7.10 9.21
C ASN A 57 -17.24 -6.05 10.29
N GLU A 58 -17.80 -6.25 11.48
CA GLU A 58 -17.63 -5.35 12.62
C GLU A 58 -16.17 -5.31 13.09
N ILE A 59 -15.57 -6.47 13.36
CA ILE A 59 -14.15 -6.57 13.74
C ILE A 59 -13.25 -6.00 12.64
N GLY A 60 -13.55 -6.35 11.39
CA GLY A 60 -12.79 -5.85 10.25
C GLY A 60 -12.82 -4.33 10.16
N THR A 61 -13.97 -3.72 10.41
CA THR A 61 -14.14 -2.26 10.43
C THR A 61 -13.35 -1.61 11.56
N PHE A 62 -13.32 -2.21 12.76
CA PHE A 62 -12.47 -1.72 13.85
C PHE A 62 -10.99 -1.76 13.49
N ALA A 63 -10.51 -2.83 12.86
CA ALA A 63 -9.12 -2.94 12.44
C ALA A 63 -8.74 -1.92 11.35
N LYS A 64 -9.65 -1.65 10.40
CA LYS A 64 -9.42 -0.64 9.35
C LYS A 64 -9.38 0.79 9.89
N SER A 65 -10.21 1.12 10.89
CA SER A 65 -10.30 2.49 11.42
C SER A 65 -9.01 2.96 12.11
N VAL A 66 -8.19 2.02 12.58
CA VAL A 66 -6.91 2.29 13.24
C VAL A 66 -5.69 2.17 12.30
N ALA A 67 -5.89 2.13 10.98
CA ALA A 67 -4.79 2.02 10.01
C ALA A 67 -3.77 3.15 10.12
N GLY A 68 -4.23 4.41 10.15
CA GLY A 68 -3.39 5.59 10.36
C GLY A 68 -2.58 5.52 11.66
N PRO A 69 -3.22 5.32 12.82
CA PRO A 69 -2.55 5.09 14.10
C PRO A 69 -1.50 3.97 14.06
N ALA A 70 -1.84 2.80 13.52
CA ALA A 70 -0.95 1.64 13.49
C ALA A 70 0.30 1.92 12.65
N MET A 71 0.14 2.56 11.48
CA MET A 71 1.25 3.03 10.65
C MET A 71 2.17 4.00 11.41
N ALA A 72 1.62 5.04 12.05
CA ALA A 72 2.41 6.05 12.75
C ALA A 72 3.17 5.48 13.96
N VAL A 73 2.53 4.57 14.72
CA VAL A 73 3.18 3.88 15.85
C VAL A 73 4.31 2.99 15.36
N ALA A 74 4.11 2.24 14.27
CA ALA A 74 5.15 1.39 13.69
C ALA A 74 6.35 2.21 13.18
N ILE A 75 6.10 3.36 12.52
CA ILE A 75 7.15 4.31 12.14
C ILE A 75 7.89 4.81 13.38
N GLY A 76 7.18 5.26 14.41
CA GLY A 76 7.80 5.72 15.65
C GLY A 76 8.67 4.65 16.31
N TYR A 77 8.23 3.39 16.26
CA TYR A 77 8.96 2.26 16.81
C TYR A 77 10.28 2.04 16.06
N ALA A 78 10.25 2.06 14.72
CA ALA A 78 11.47 1.99 13.90
C ALA A 78 12.42 3.17 14.16
N LEU A 79 11.87 4.36 14.43
CA LEU A 79 12.62 5.55 14.82
C LEU A 79 13.04 5.56 16.31
N ARG A 80 12.85 4.44 17.02
CA ARG A 80 13.19 4.24 18.44
C ARG A 80 12.64 5.35 19.34
N ALA A 81 11.43 5.82 19.03
CA ALA A 81 10.78 6.84 19.81
C ALA A 81 10.45 6.34 21.23
N PRO A 82 10.54 7.19 22.26
CA PRO A 82 10.16 6.82 23.62
C PRO A 82 8.66 6.58 23.72
N ALA A 83 8.24 5.79 24.71
CA ALA A 83 6.85 5.32 24.87
C ALA A 83 5.79 6.43 24.79
N LEU A 84 6.02 7.58 25.43
CA LEU A 84 5.08 8.70 25.40
C LEU A 84 4.91 9.29 24.00
N VAL A 85 5.98 9.33 23.20
CA VAL A 85 5.94 9.78 21.80
C VAL A 85 5.22 8.73 20.96
N LEU A 86 5.53 7.45 21.14
CA LEU A 86 4.86 6.34 20.46
C LEU A 86 3.34 6.37 20.64
N PHE A 87 2.87 6.49 21.88
CA PHE A 87 1.42 6.53 22.15
C PHE A 87 0.77 7.78 21.57
N SER A 88 1.49 8.90 21.57
CA SER A 88 1.01 10.16 20.99
C SER A 88 0.91 10.11 19.46
N LEU A 89 1.78 9.34 18.81
CA LEU A 89 1.76 9.14 17.35
C LEU A 89 0.46 8.46 16.87
N ALA A 90 -0.28 7.76 17.74
CA ALA A 90 -1.58 7.22 17.37
C ALA A 90 -2.55 8.33 16.91
N ALA A 91 -2.62 9.44 17.67
CA ALA A 91 -3.46 10.59 17.31
C ALA A 91 -2.96 11.28 16.03
N VAL A 92 -1.64 11.45 15.91
CA VAL A 92 -1.00 12.06 14.73
C VAL A 92 -1.27 11.23 13.47
N GLY A 93 -1.12 9.91 13.55
CA GLY A 93 -1.38 8.98 12.46
C GLY A 93 -2.84 8.99 12.02
N TYR A 94 -3.79 9.05 12.95
CA TYR A 94 -5.20 9.21 12.62
C TYR A 94 -5.44 10.52 11.84
N ALA A 95 -4.96 11.65 12.37
CA ALA A 95 -5.13 12.96 11.75
C ALA A 95 -4.50 13.03 10.36
N ALA A 96 -3.26 12.54 10.21
CA ALA A 96 -2.53 12.56 8.94
C ALA A 96 -3.20 11.69 7.88
N ASN A 97 -3.62 10.47 8.24
CA ASN A 97 -4.29 9.57 7.31
C ASN A 97 -5.64 10.14 6.85
N ALA A 98 -6.43 10.66 7.79
CA ALA A 98 -7.73 11.25 7.48
C ALA A 98 -7.61 12.51 6.62
N ALA A 99 -6.71 13.43 6.97
CA ALA A 99 -6.52 14.68 6.22
C ALA A 99 -5.82 14.48 4.86
N GLY A 100 -5.06 13.38 4.70
CA GLY A 100 -4.35 13.07 3.47
C GLY A 100 -5.18 12.38 2.37
N GLY A 101 -6.33 11.81 2.70
CA GLY A 101 -7.21 11.16 1.71
C GLY A 101 -6.48 10.10 0.87
N ALA A 102 -6.43 10.29 -0.45
CA ALA A 102 -5.73 9.39 -1.39
C ALA A 102 -4.22 9.26 -1.09
N GLY A 103 -3.61 10.31 -0.53
CA GLY A 103 -2.22 10.33 -0.09
C GLY A 103 -2.04 9.98 1.39
N GLY A 104 -3.06 9.43 2.06
CA GLY A 104 -3.08 9.16 3.50
C GLY A 104 -1.83 8.45 4.04
N PRO A 105 -1.43 7.28 3.52
CA PRO A 105 -0.24 6.58 3.99
C PRO A 105 1.05 7.40 3.83
N LEU A 106 1.24 8.09 2.71
CA LEU A 106 2.38 8.99 2.51
C LEU A 106 2.36 10.17 3.48
N ALA A 107 1.17 10.73 3.75
CA ALA A 107 1.01 11.80 4.73
C ALA A 107 1.40 11.30 6.14
N VAL A 108 0.95 10.10 6.51
CA VAL A 108 1.34 9.46 7.78
C VAL A 108 2.85 9.27 7.85
N LEU A 109 3.49 8.79 6.79
CA LEU A 109 4.95 8.62 6.75
C LEU A 109 5.69 9.92 7.08
N VAL A 110 5.41 10.98 6.31
CA VAL A 110 6.12 12.26 6.44
C VAL A 110 5.84 12.92 7.79
N ILE A 111 4.57 12.96 8.21
CA ILE A 111 4.15 13.66 9.41
C ILE A 111 4.55 12.88 10.67
N ALA A 112 4.46 11.55 10.67
CA ALA A 112 4.88 10.74 11.82
C ALA A 112 6.39 10.79 12.04
N ILE A 113 7.21 10.83 10.97
CA ILE A 113 8.66 11.06 11.11
C ILE A 113 8.89 12.42 11.79
N ALA A 114 8.33 13.51 11.23
CA ALA A 114 8.51 14.84 11.79
C ALA A 114 8.03 14.96 13.25
N ALA A 115 6.84 14.43 13.55
CA ALA A 115 6.28 14.44 14.90
C ALA A 115 7.09 13.58 15.88
N SER A 116 7.61 12.43 15.44
CA SER A 116 8.47 11.56 16.24
C SER A 116 9.78 12.27 16.60
N GLU A 117 10.42 12.95 15.66
CA GLU A 117 11.66 13.69 15.91
C GLU A 117 11.45 14.88 16.85
N LEU A 118 10.36 15.63 16.68
CA LEU A 118 9.98 16.72 17.59
C LEU A 118 9.68 16.20 19.01
N GLY A 119 8.95 15.08 19.12
CA GLY A 119 8.67 14.44 20.39
C GLY A 119 9.94 13.92 21.08
N LYS A 120 10.85 13.29 20.34
CA LYS A 120 12.16 12.85 20.84
C LYS A 120 12.99 14.02 21.35
N ALA A 121 12.99 15.15 20.64
CA ALA A 121 13.74 16.33 21.05
C ALA A 121 13.31 16.86 22.42
N VAL A 122 12.02 16.82 22.74
CA VAL A 122 11.48 17.34 24.01
C VAL A 122 11.48 16.28 25.14
N SER A 123 11.45 15.00 24.79
CA SER A 123 11.37 13.91 25.77
C SER A 123 12.52 13.94 26.77
N LYS A 124 12.20 13.88 28.07
CA LYS A 124 13.12 13.91 29.21
C LYS A 124 13.92 15.20 29.38
N GLU A 125 13.48 16.31 28.77
CA GLU A 125 14.11 17.63 29.00
C GLU A 125 13.43 18.44 30.12
N THR A 126 12.22 18.08 30.53
CA THR A 126 11.48 18.83 31.56
C THR A 126 11.06 17.95 32.74
N LYS A 127 10.86 18.55 33.92
CA LYS A 127 10.32 17.85 35.10
C LYS A 127 8.86 17.40 34.92
N VAL A 128 8.17 17.96 33.92
CA VAL A 128 6.76 17.70 33.60
C VAL A 128 6.64 16.91 32.29
N ASP A 129 7.66 16.10 31.98
CA ASP A 129 7.82 15.37 30.71
C ASP A 129 6.58 14.57 30.31
N ILE A 130 5.88 14.00 31.29
CA ILE A 130 4.68 13.19 31.09
C ILE A 130 3.53 13.98 30.43
N ILE A 131 3.50 15.30 30.58
CA ILE A 131 2.51 16.18 29.94
C ILE A 131 3.12 16.82 28.70
N VAL A 132 4.34 17.36 28.81
CA VAL A 132 4.94 18.17 27.74
C VAL A 132 5.22 17.33 26.50
N THR A 133 5.77 16.12 26.66
CA THR A 133 6.16 15.29 25.51
C THR A 133 4.96 14.86 24.67
N PRO A 134 3.87 14.32 25.25
CA PRO A 134 2.65 14.07 24.51
C PRO A 134 2.04 15.33 23.90
N ALA A 135 1.96 16.42 24.66
CA ALA A 135 1.36 17.67 24.19
C ALA A 135 2.09 18.22 22.96
N VAL A 136 3.42 18.26 22.98
CA VAL A 136 4.21 18.73 21.83
C VAL A 136 4.05 17.80 20.64
N THR A 137 4.12 16.48 20.85
CA THR A 137 4.00 15.49 19.77
C THR A 137 2.64 15.59 19.09
N VAL A 138 1.55 15.67 19.86
CA VAL A 138 0.18 15.76 19.34
C VAL A 138 -0.08 17.12 18.70
N LEU A 139 0.26 18.23 19.36
CA LEU A 139 -0.01 19.57 18.83
C LEU A 139 0.79 19.84 17.55
N ALA A 140 2.08 19.52 17.55
CA ALA A 140 2.91 19.68 16.36
C ALA A 140 2.50 18.69 15.27
N GLY A 141 2.31 17.42 15.59
CA GLY A 141 1.96 16.38 14.61
C GLY A 141 0.59 16.60 13.97
N CYS A 142 -0.46 16.87 14.77
CA CYS A 142 -1.79 17.17 14.24
C CYS A 142 -1.82 18.53 13.53
N GLY A 143 -1.07 19.53 14.01
CA GLY A 143 -0.92 20.81 13.31
C GLY A 143 -0.29 20.64 11.92
N LEU A 144 0.77 19.82 11.82
CA LEU A 144 1.37 19.44 10.55
C LEU A 144 0.42 18.62 9.68
N ALA A 145 -0.39 17.74 10.26
CA ALA A 145 -1.40 16.99 9.52
C ALA A 145 -2.41 17.92 8.85
N LEU A 146 -2.96 18.89 9.57
CA LEU A 146 -3.92 19.84 9.01
C LEU A 146 -3.28 20.77 7.96
N GLY A 147 -2.01 21.14 8.14
CA GLY A 147 -1.31 22.06 7.25
C GLY A 147 -0.73 21.41 5.99
N VAL A 148 -0.27 20.15 6.07
CA VAL A 148 0.54 19.50 5.02
C VAL A 148 -0.18 18.30 4.38
N ALA A 149 -0.95 17.51 5.14
CA ALA A 149 -1.58 16.31 4.59
C ALA A 149 -2.53 16.59 3.41
N PRO A 150 -3.34 17.67 3.40
CA PRO A 150 -4.19 17.99 2.24
C PRO A 150 -3.38 18.23 0.96
N TRP A 151 -2.19 18.83 1.05
CA TRP A 151 -1.32 19.02 -0.11
C TRP A 151 -0.76 17.71 -0.63
N ILE A 152 -0.36 16.80 0.27
CA ILE A 152 0.06 15.45 -0.10
C ILE A 152 -1.10 14.70 -0.77
N GLY A 153 -2.31 14.84 -0.23
CA GLY A 153 -3.53 14.29 -0.82
C GLY A 153 -3.81 14.84 -2.22
N ALA A 154 -3.67 16.16 -2.41
CA ALA A 154 -3.83 16.79 -3.72
C ALA A 154 -2.78 16.31 -4.74
N LEU A 155 -1.53 16.13 -4.31
CA LEU A 155 -0.48 15.56 -5.16
C LEU A 155 -0.80 14.11 -5.54
N ALA A 156 -1.26 13.28 -4.59
CA ALA A 156 -1.72 11.92 -4.89
C ALA A 156 -2.90 11.92 -5.86
N SER A 157 -3.86 12.82 -5.69
CA SER A 157 -5.01 12.98 -6.59
C SER A 157 -4.62 13.46 -7.99
N SER A 158 -3.49 14.15 -8.17
CA SER A 158 -3.00 14.55 -9.50
C SER A 158 -2.66 13.35 -10.39
N VAL A 159 -2.19 12.25 -9.79
CA VAL A 159 -2.02 10.96 -10.49
C VAL A 159 -3.37 10.47 -11.00
N GLY A 160 -4.45 10.72 -10.25
CA GLY A 160 -5.81 10.39 -10.66
C GLY A 160 -6.26 11.10 -11.93
N GLY A 161 -5.89 12.37 -12.13
CA GLY A 161 -6.17 13.09 -13.38
C GLY A 161 -5.50 12.44 -14.60
N PHE A 162 -4.25 12.00 -14.43
CA PHE A 162 -3.54 11.26 -15.47
C PHE A 162 -4.19 9.90 -15.78
N ILE A 163 -4.67 9.19 -14.75
CA ILE A 163 -5.40 7.93 -14.91
C ILE A 163 -6.70 8.15 -15.68
N MET A 164 -7.47 9.19 -15.35
CA MET A 164 -8.72 9.50 -16.04
C MET A 164 -8.49 9.77 -17.53
N TRP A 165 -7.48 10.56 -17.88
CA TRP A 165 -7.08 10.72 -19.28
C TRP A 165 -6.74 9.39 -19.96
N ALA A 166 -6.03 8.49 -19.26
CA ALA A 166 -5.71 7.17 -19.81
C ALA A 166 -6.95 6.30 -20.06
N THR A 167 -8.06 6.53 -19.34
CA THR A 167 -9.33 5.82 -19.57
C THR A 167 -10.05 6.22 -20.86
N GLU A 168 -9.71 7.37 -21.45
CA GLU A 168 -10.25 7.84 -22.73
C GLU A 168 -9.56 7.19 -23.94
N LEU A 169 -8.44 6.51 -23.72
CA LEU A 169 -7.69 5.82 -24.76
C LEU A 169 -8.35 4.49 -25.15
N GLN A 170 -7.95 3.95 -26.31
CA GLN A 170 -8.39 2.64 -26.75
C GLN A 170 -7.99 1.54 -25.75
N PRO A 171 -8.76 0.43 -25.65
CA PRO A 171 -8.59 -0.60 -24.61
C PRO A 171 -7.17 -1.14 -24.45
N LEU A 172 -6.39 -1.22 -25.55
CA LEU A 172 -4.99 -1.63 -25.51
C LEU A 172 -4.13 -0.66 -24.71
N PHE A 173 -4.13 0.63 -25.09
CA PHE A 173 -3.32 1.65 -24.43
C PHE A 173 -3.81 2.00 -23.03
N MET A 174 -5.14 2.08 -22.85
CA MET A 174 -5.75 2.20 -21.53
C MET A 174 -5.29 1.06 -20.62
N GLY A 175 -5.37 -0.19 -21.11
CA GLY A 175 -4.95 -1.37 -20.38
C GLY A 175 -3.51 -1.29 -19.88
N ILE A 176 -2.56 -0.91 -20.75
CA ILE A 176 -1.14 -0.76 -20.36
C ILE A 176 -0.99 0.34 -19.30
N ILE A 177 -1.47 1.55 -19.59
CA ILE A 177 -1.19 2.73 -18.78
C ILE A 177 -1.87 2.63 -17.42
N VAL A 178 -3.17 2.32 -17.38
CA VAL A 178 -3.92 2.22 -16.12
C VAL A 178 -3.36 1.11 -15.25
N SER A 179 -3.07 -0.07 -15.82
CA SER A 179 -2.49 -1.20 -15.09
C SER A 179 -1.13 -0.85 -14.48
N VAL A 180 -0.22 -0.27 -15.27
CA VAL A 180 1.12 0.09 -14.78
C VAL A 180 1.05 1.18 -13.71
N VAL A 181 0.29 2.25 -13.95
CA VAL A 181 0.22 3.39 -13.03
C VAL A 181 -0.45 3.00 -11.71
N ILE A 182 -1.58 2.30 -11.75
CA ILE A 182 -2.29 1.87 -10.55
C ILE A 182 -1.50 0.77 -9.81
N GLY A 183 -0.85 -0.15 -10.51
CA GLY A 183 0.04 -1.13 -9.89
C GLY A 183 1.23 -0.47 -9.18
N ILE A 184 1.85 0.51 -9.83
CA ILE A 184 2.92 1.32 -9.21
C ILE A 184 2.38 2.04 -7.96
N ALA A 185 1.21 2.68 -8.08
CA ALA A 185 0.58 3.37 -6.96
C ALA A 185 0.30 2.42 -5.78
N LEU A 186 -0.12 1.18 -6.03
CA LEU A 186 -0.38 0.18 -4.98
C LEU A 186 0.87 -0.15 -4.16
N THR A 187 2.03 -0.20 -4.82
CA THR A 187 3.30 -0.55 -4.16
C THR A 187 3.89 0.65 -3.44
N LEU A 188 3.75 1.84 -4.01
CA LEU A 188 4.15 3.10 -3.37
C LEU A 188 3.31 3.38 -2.12
N PRO A 189 3.78 4.26 -1.21
CA PRO A 189 2.99 4.73 -0.07
C PRO A 189 1.80 5.63 -0.47
N ILE A 190 1.22 5.43 -1.64
CA ILE A 190 0.04 6.13 -2.13
C ILE A 190 -1.11 5.12 -2.12
N SER A 191 -2.29 5.50 -1.65
CA SER A 191 -3.40 4.54 -1.57
C SER A 191 -4.06 4.38 -2.95
N SER A 192 -3.63 3.38 -3.73
CA SER A 192 -4.28 3.00 -5.01
C SER A 192 -5.78 2.75 -4.83
N ALA A 193 -6.15 2.09 -3.74
CA ALA A 193 -7.53 1.82 -3.37
C ALA A 193 -8.35 3.11 -3.17
N ALA A 194 -7.78 4.10 -2.48
CA ALA A 194 -8.41 5.40 -2.30
C ALA A 194 -8.47 6.20 -3.60
N ILE A 195 -7.45 6.11 -4.47
CA ILE A 195 -7.48 6.72 -5.81
C ILE A 195 -8.63 6.11 -6.63
N CYS A 196 -8.72 4.78 -6.72
CA CYS A 196 -9.78 4.12 -7.45
C CYS A 196 -11.17 4.44 -6.88
N ALA A 197 -11.31 4.49 -5.54
CA ALA A 197 -12.56 4.88 -4.89
C ALA A 197 -12.94 6.34 -5.20
N ALA A 198 -11.99 7.28 -5.12
CA ALA A 198 -12.24 8.70 -5.37
C ALA A 198 -12.59 8.99 -6.83
N LEU A 199 -12.02 8.24 -7.77
CA LEU A 199 -12.30 8.38 -9.20
C LEU A 199 -13.51 7.56 -9.66
N GLY A 200 -14.08 6.70 -8.81
CA GLY A 200 -15.14 5.78 -9.22
C GLY A 200 -14.70 4.77 -10.27
N LEU A 201 -13.42 4.35 -10.23
CA LEU A 201 -12.78 3.60 -11.30
C LEU A 201 -13.31 2.15 -11.34
N THR A 202 -14.29 1.91 -12.21
CA THR A 202 -15.03 0.65 -12.38
C THR A 202 -15.04 0.22 -13.85
N GLY A 203 -15.75 -0.85 -14.19
CA GLY A 203 -15.84 -1.35 -15.56
C GLY A 203 -14.50 -1.85 -16.08
N LEU A 204 -14.25 -1.63 -17.37
CA LEU A 204 -13.04 -2.10 -18.05
C LEU A 204 -11.76 -1.44 -17.52
N ALA A 205 -11.81 -0.15 -17.19
CA ALA A 205 -10.70 0.56 -16.54
C ALA A 205 -10.41 0.00 -15.15
N GLY A 206 -11.45 -0.33 -14.39
CA GLY A 206 -11.33 -1.05 -13.11
C GLY A 206 -10.69 -2.43 -13.25
N GLY A 207 -11.01 -3.17 -14.32
CA GLY A 207 -10.36 -4.44 -14.63
C GLY A 207 -8.87 -4.29 -14.99
N ALA A 208 -8.50 -3.24 -15.73
CA ALA A 208 -7.11 -2.91 -16.01
C ALA A 208 -6.33 -2.57 -14.73
N ALA A 209 -6.92 -1.73 -13.88
CA ALA A 209 -6.35 -1.38 -12.57
C ALA A 209 -6.14 -2.62 -11.69
N LEU A 210 -7.14 -3.50 -11.62
CA LEU A 210 -7.06 -4.77 -10.91
C LEU A 210 -5.89 -5.63 -11.43
N ALA A 211 -5.77 -5.78 -12.75
CA ALA A 211 -4.71 -6.56 -13.38
C ALA A 211 -3.30 -6.05 -12.99
N GLY A 212 -3.14 -4.73 -12.94
CA GLY A 212 -1.89 -4.09 -12.54
C GLY A 212 -1.53 -4.29 -11.08
N CYS A 213 -2.51 -4.13 -10.20
CA CYS A 213 -2.40 -4.40 -8.77
C CYS A 213 -2.04 -5.87 -8.49
N CYS A 214 -2.74 -6.81 -9.14
CA CYS A 214 -2.44 -8.24 -9.03
C CYS A 214 -1.04 -8.57 -9.54
N ALA A 215 -0.62 -7.94 -10.65
CA ALA A 215 0.72 -8.12 -11.21
C ALA A 215 1.83 -7.76 -10.21
N GLN A 216 1.64 -6.70 -9.43
CA GLN A 216 2.59 -6.28 -8.41
C GLN A 216 2.64 -7.27 -7.25
N MET A 217 1.48 -7.57 -6.66
CA MET A 217 1.39 -8.43 -5.48
C MET A 217 1.84 -9.86 -5.76
N VAL A 218 1.26 -10.49 -6.78
CA VAL A 218 1.59 -11.88 -7.15
C VAL A 218 2.98 -11.94 -7.77
N GLY A 219 3.37 -10.93 -8.53
CA GLY A 219 4.72 -10.85 -9.10
C GLY A 219 5.78 -10.89 -8.02
N PHE A 220 5.68 -10.02 -7.00
CA PHE A 220 6.58 -10.00 -5.86
C PHE A 220 6.53 -11.28 -5.00
N ALA A 221 5.34 -11.82 -4.76
CA ALA A 221 5.15 -13.08 -4.04
C ALA A 221 5.93 -14.24 -4.71
N VAL A 222 5.83 -14.38 -6.03
CA VAL A 222 6.45 -15.49 -6.77
C VAL A 222 7.95 -15.28 -6.96
N MET A 223 8.38 -14.07 -7.34
CA MET A 223 9.81 -13.81 -7.57
C MET A 223 10.64 -13.84 -6.28
N SER A 224 10.02 -13.58 -5.13
CA SER A 224 10.67 -13.61 -3.82
C SER A 224 10.53 -14.96 -3.08
N PHE A 225 9.87 -15.96 -3.68
CA PHE A 225 9.60 -17.26 -3.05
C PHE A 225 10.86 -17.99 -2.55
N ARG A 226 11.98 -17.87 -3.28
CA ARG A 226 13.27 -18.46 -2.86
C ARG A 226 13.75 -17.94 -1.51
N GLU A 227 13.48 -16.67 -1.22
CA GLU A 227 14.04 -15.93 -0.09
C GLU A 227 13.07 -15.89 1.09
N ASN A 228 11.77 -15.77 0.82
CA ASN A 228 10.73 -15.57 1.86
C ASN A 228 9.78 -16.78 2.04
N ARG A 229 9.89 -17.80 1.18
CA ARG A 229 9.05 -19.02 1.21
C ARG A 229 7.55 -18.68 1.26
N TRP A 230 6.76 -19.57 1.86
CA TRP A 230 5.31 -19.42 1.96
C TRP A 230 4.87 -18.20 2.77
N GLY A 231 5.66 -17.80 3.79
CA GLY A 231 5.39 -16.59 4.56
C GLY A 231 5.38 -15.35 3.67
N GLY A 232 6.38 -15.21 2.80
CA GLY A 232 6.44 -14.12 1.82
C GLY A 232 5.34 -14.15 0.76
N VAL A 233 4.97 -15.35 0.30
CA VAL A 233 3.89 -15.48 -0.70
C VAL A 233 2.56 -15.01 -0.13
N LEU A 234 2.24 -15.42 1.11
CA LEU A 234 1.02 -14.99 1.79
C LEU A 234 1.09 -13.50 2.12
N SER A 235 2.20 -13.00 2.65
CA SER A 235 2.32 -11.61 3.09
C SER A 235 2.34 -10.61 1.93
N GLN A 236 2.90 -10.96 0.77
CA GLN A 236 2.94 -10.07 -0.40
C GLN A 236 1.75 -10.30 -1.33
N GLY A 237 1.40 -11.57 -1.55
CA GLY A 237 0.38 -11.99 -2.50
C GLY A 237 -1.04 -11.82 -1.98
N LEU A 238 -1.32 -12.17 -0.71
CA LEU A 238 -2.61 -11.85 -0.08
C LEU A 238 -2.55 -10.59 0.76
N GLY A 239 -1.34 -10.16 1.15
CA GLY A 239 -1.15 -8.93 1.90
C GLY A 239 -0.93 -7.72 1.01
N THR A 240 0.29 -7.20 0.96
CA THR A 240 0.61 -6.01 0.16
C THR A 240 2.02 -6.09 -0.42
N SER A 241 2.19 -5.61 -1.66
CA SER A 241 3.52 -5.44 -2.25
C SER A 241 4.31 -4.32 -1.59
N MET A 242 3.66 -3.44 -0.82
CA MET A 242 4.32 -2.36 -0.08
C MET A 242 5.41 -2.87 0.87
N LEU A 243 5.32 -4.13 1.32
CA LEU A 243 6.36 -4.79 2.12
C LEU A 243 7.73 -4.84 1.39
N GLN A 244 7.74 -4.79 0.06
CA GLN A 244 8.97 -4.75 -0.74
C GLN A 244 9.53 -3.34 -0.94
N MET A 245 8.87 -2.29 -0.44
CA MET A 245 9.34 -0.91 -0.66
C MET A 245 10.73 -0.65 -0.10
N GLY A 246 11.08 -1.20 1.07
CA GLY A 246 12.44 -1.09 1.60
C GLY A 246 13.49 -1.66 0.63
N ASN A 247 13.18 -2.79 -0.02
CA ASN A 247 14.04 -3.42 -1.02
C ASN A 247 14.07 -2.64 -2.34
N ILE A 248 12.95 -2.07 -2.77
CA ILE A 248 12.88 -1.19 -3.94
C ILE A 248 13.74 0.07 -3.72
N MET A 249 13.69 0.67 -2.53
CA MET A 249 14.50 1.84 -2.19
C MET A 249 16.00 1.54 -2.15
N ARG A 250 16.40 0.32 -1.77
CA ARG A 250 17.79 -0.16 -1.85
C ARG A 250 18.22 -0.45 -3.29
N LYS A 251 17.34 -1.08 -4.07
CA LYS A 251 17.64 -1.53 -5.42
C LYS A 251 16.41 -1.47 -6.34
N PRO A 252 16.16 -0.33 -7.01
CA PRO A 252 14.94 -0.12 -7.81
C PRO A 252 14.72 -1.16 -8.93
N LEU A 253 15.79 -1.80 -9.41
CA LEU A 253 15.72 -2.84 -10.44
C LEU A 253 14.84 -4.04 -10.03
N VAL A 254 14.66 -4.31 -8.73
CA VAL A 254 13.79 -5.40 -8.27
C VAL A 254 12.31 -5.17 -8.61
N TRP A 255 11.92 -3.94 -8.93
CA TRP A 255 10.54 -3.57 -9.25
C TRP A 255 10.18 -3.72 -10.73
N VAL A 256 11.19 -3.87 -11.61
CA VAL A 256 10.98 -4.00 -13.06
C VAL A 256 10.14 -5.23 -13.41
N PRO A 257 10.39 -6.44 -12.87
CA PRO A 257 9.60 -7.62 -13.24
C PRO A 257 8.08 -7.47 -13.05
N PRO A 258 7.57 -7.02 -11.89
CA PRO A 258 6.13 -6.82 -11.73
C PRO A 258 5.58 -5.66 -12.56
N ILE A 259 6.35 -4.59 -12.84
CA ILE A 259 5.91 -3.52 -13.76
C ILE A 259 5.73 -4.06 -15.18
N VAL A 260 6.65 -4.89 -15.66
CA VAL A 260 6.53 -5.56 -16.96
C VAL A 260 5.31 -6.49 -16.96
N ALA A 261 5.08 -7.22 -15.88
CA ALA A 261 3.87 -8.02 -15.74
C ALA A 261 2.60 -7.14 -15.83
N SER A 262 2.53 -6.00 -15.12
CA SER A 262 1.39 -5.06 -15.21
C SER A 262 1.16 -4.57 -16.64
N ALA A 263 2.24 -4.22 -17.37
CA ALA A 263 2.15 -3.74 -18.75
C ALA A 263 1.59 -4.79 -19.73
N VAL A 264 1.78 -6.08 -19.44
CA VAL A 264 1.26 -7.18 -20.27
C VAL A 264 -0.13 -7.62 -19.82
N THR A 265 -0.37 -7.75 -18.51
CA THR A 265 -1.65 -8.23 -17.98
C THR A 265 -2.77 -7.21 -18.19
N GLY A 266 -2.46 -5.92 -18.22
CA GLY A 266 -3.43 -4.85 -18.50
C GLY A 266 -4.18 -5.03 -19.82
N PRO A 267 -3.49 -5.05 -20.98
CA PRO A 267 -4.07 -5.38 -22.28
C PRO A 267 -4.80 -6.71 -22.35
N LEU A 268 -4.28 -7.75 -21.68
CA LEU A 268 -4.93 -9.05 -21.68
C LEU A 268 -6.27 -8.97 -20.93
N ALA A 269 -6.31 -8.26 -19.81
CA ALA A 269 -7.54 -8.00 -19.07
C ALA A 269 -8.55 -7.21 -19.92
N THR A 270 -8.11 -6.15 -20.62
CA THR A 270 -9.04 -5.27 -21.34
C THR A 270 -9.45 -5.79 -22.72
N CYS A 271 -8.51 -6.30 -23.51
CA CYS A 271 -8.72 -6.62 -24.92
C CYS A 271 -9.08 -8.09 -25.16
N VAL A 272 -8.57 -9.01 -24.34
CA VAL A 272 -8.79 -10.45 -24.52
C VAL A 272 -9.93 -10.93 -23.65
N PHE A 273 -9.84 -10.71 -22.35
CA PHE A 273 -10.84 -11.20 -21.39
C PHE A 273 -11.99 -10.23 -21.15
N ALA A 274 -11.86 -8.98 -21.61
CA ALA A 274 -12.81 -7.90 -21.34
C ALA A 274 -13.23 -7.84 -19.85
N LEU A 275 -12.27 -8.08 -18.96
CA LEU A 275 -12.50 -8.21 -17.53
C LEU A 275 -12.96 -6.86 -16.98
N GLN A 276 -14.14 -6.84 -16.38
CA GLN A 276 -14.70 -5.64 -15.78
C GLN A 276 -14.72 -5.76 -14.26
N GLN A 277 -14.39 -4.67 -13.59
CA GLN A 277 -14.57 -4.53 -12.16
C GLN A 277 -15.82 -3.70 -11.88
N ASN A 278 -16.94 -4.38 -11.68
CA ASN A 278 -18.26 -3.76 -11.48
C ASN A 278 -18.72 -3.80 -10.01
N GLY A 279 -17.87 -4.31 -9.11
CA GLY A 279 -18.07 -4.16 -7.67
C GLY A 279 -17.70 -2.75 -7.16
N PRO A 280 -17.48 -2.58 -5.86
CA PRO A 280 -17.05 -1.31 -5.28
C PRO A 280 -15.75 -0.81 -5.92
N ALA A 281 -15.70 0.47 -6.32
CA ALA A 281 -14.56 1.05 -7.02
C ALA A 281 -13.21 0.88 -6.29
N VAL A 282 -13.24 0.84 -4.95
CA VAL A 282 -12.06 0.55 -4.12
C VAL A 282 -11.39 -0.79 -4.49
N ALA A 283 -12.17 -1.80 -4.91
CA ALA A 283 -11.65 -3.13 -5.23
C ALA A 283 -10.72 -3.13 -6.46
N SER A 284 -10.92 -2.21 -7.41
CA SER A 284 -10.04 -2.02 -8.57
C SER A 284 -8.59 -1.73 -8.16
N GLY A 285 -8.41 -1.01 -7.05
CA GLY A 285 -7.11 -0.60 -6.54
C GLY A 285 -6.48 -1.55 -5.51
N MET A 286 -7.12 -2.68 -5.21
CA MET A 286 -6.69 -3.57 -4.11
C MET A 286 -5.94 -4.82 -4.58
N GLY A 287 -5.99 -5.16 -5.87
CA GLY A 287 -5.30 -6.37 -6.37
C GLY A 287 -5.75 -7.63 -5.67
N THR A 288 -4.79 -8.48 -5.29
CA THR A 288 -5.03 -9.72 -4.54
C THR A 288 -5.07 -9.51 -3.02
N CYS A 289 -5.01 -8.26 -2.52
CA CYS A 289 -5.09 -7.93 -1.10
C CYS A 289 -6.37 -8.46 -0.50
N GLY A 290 -6.26 -9.44 0.40
CA GLY A 290 -7.41 -10.16 0.98
C GLY A 290 -8.39 -10.70 -0.04
N LEU A 291 -7.93 -10.92 -1.29
CA LEU A 291 -8.76 -11.27 -2.45
C LEU A 291 -9.84 -10.24 -2.82
N VAL A 292 -9.76 -9.01 -2.31
CA VAL A 292 -10.77 -7.95 -2.51
C VAL A 292 -10.99 -7.63 -3.98
N GLY A 293 -9.92 -7.55 -4.77
CA GLY A 293 -10.01 -7.28 -6.19
C GLY A 293 -10.78 -8.37 -6.94
N PRO A 294 -10.34 -9.64 -6.88
CA PRO A 294 -11.09 -10.76 -7.46
C PRO A 294 -12.52 -10.88 -6.96
N ILE A 295 -12.75 -10.67 -5.66
CA ILE A 295 -14.08 -10.70 -5.06
C ILE A 295 -14.94 -9.54 -5.55
N GLY A 296 -14.38 -8.37 -5.80
CA GLY A 296 -15.08 -7.26 -6.43
C GLY A 296 -15.60 -7.63 -7.82
N VAL A 297 -14.80 -8.37 -8.62
CA VAL A 297 -15.26 -8.82 -9.94
C VAL A 297 -16.44 -9.78 -9.78
N TYR A 298 -16.32 -10.73 -8.86
CA TYR A 298 -17.37 -11.68 -8.55
C TYR A 298 -18.66 -11.00 -8.07
N THR A 299 -18.59 -10.05 -7.14
CA THR A 299 -19.77 -9.31 -6.66
C THR A 299 -20.38 -8.45 -7.77
N GLY A 300 -19.56 -7.91 -8.67
CA GLY A 300 -20.02 -7.26 -9.89
C GLY A 300 -20.81 -8.20 -10.82
N TRP A 301 -20.37 -9.45 -10.97
CA TRP A 301 -21.15 -10.46 -11.71
C TRP A 301 -22.45 -10.84 -11.01
N VAL A 302 -22.44 -10.98 -9.68
CA VAL A 302 -23.66 -11.25 -8.89
C VAL A 302 -24.69 -10.14 -9.08
N ALA A 303 -24.29 -8.88 -8.90
CA ALA A 303 -25.16 -7.73 -9.12
C ALA A 303 -25.67 -7.65 -10.57
N GLY A 304 -24.82 -8.00 -11.54
CA GLY A 304 -25.22 -8.09 -12.95
C GLY A 304 -26.30 -9.16 -13.18
N MET A 305 -26.15 -10.34 -12.58
CA MET A 305 -27.14 -11.42 -12.67
C MET A 305 -28.48 -11.02 -12.03
N GLU A 306 -28.45 -10.34 -10.89
CA GLU A 306 -29.65 -9.78 -10.26
C GLU A 306 -30.35 -8.74 -11.16
N ALA A 307 -29.57 -8.00 -11.95
CA ALA A 307 -30.06 -7.07 -12.97
C ALA A 307 -30.45 -7.75 -14.31
N GLY A 308 -30.39 -9.08 -14.40
CA GLY A 308 -30.80 -9.86 -15.58
C GLY A 308 -29.69 -10.14 -16.60
N ALA A 309 -28.42 -9.88 -16.28
CA ALA A 309 -27.29 -10.29 -17.11
C ALA A 309 -27.06 -11.81 -17.05
N ALA A 310 -26.40 -12.36 -18.07
CA ALA A 310 -26.02 -13.77 -18.09
C ALA A 310 -25.01 -14.09 -16.99
N ALA A 311 -25.09 -15.30 -16.44
CA ALA A 311 -24.08 -15.81 -15.51
C ALA A 311 -22.70 -15.89 -16.17
N PRO A 312 -21.61 -15.63 -15.43
CA PRO A 312 -20.25 -15.71 -15.97
C PRO A 312 -19.96 -17.15 -16.41
N GLY A 313 -19.47 -17.30 -17.64
CA GLY A 313 -19.06 -18.56 -18.21
C GLY A 313 -17.64 -18.97 -17.84
N ALA A 314 -17.18 -20.08 -18.40
CA ALA A 314 -15.83 -20.60 -18.16
C ALA A 314 -14.74 -19.62 -18.63
N PHE A 315 -15.02 -18.79 -19.64
CA PHE A 315 -14.06 -17.83 -20.18
C PHE A 315 -13.80 -16.68 -19.20
N GLU A 316 -14.83 -16.17 -18.55
CA GLU A 316 -14.74 -15.11 -17.55
C GLU A 316 -13.99 -15.57 -16.29
N TRP A 317 -14.28 -16.77 -15.82
CA TRP A 317 -13.55 -17.40 -14.71
C TRP A 317 -12.09 -17.66 -15.05
N ALA A 318 -11.81 -18.15 -16.26
CA ALA A 318 -10.45 -18.33 -16.75
C ALA A 318 -9.72 -16.98 -16.83
N GLY A 319 -10.37 -15.95 -17.36
CA GLY A 319 -9.83 -14.59 -17.42
C GLY A 319 -9.46 -14.05 -16.05
N LEU A 320 -10.34 -14.21 -15.06
CA LEU A 320 -10.08 -13.81 -13.68
C LEU A 320 -8.86 -14.53 -13.09
N ALA A 321 -8.79 -15.86 -13.20
CA ALA A 321 -7.69 -16.65 -12.65
C ALA A 321 -6.36 -16.36 -13.37
N LEU A 322 -6.39 -16.21 -14.70
CA LEU A 322 -5.20 -15.94 -15.50
C LEU A 322 -4.66 -14.54 -15.24
N VAL A 323 -5.51 -13.51 -15.27
CA VAL A 323 -5.11 -12.11 -15.09
C VAL A 323 -4.70 -11.84 -13.64
N CYS A 324 -5.41 -12.37 -12.65
CA CYS A 324 -5.12 -12.07 -11.25
C CYS A 324 -3.98 -12.92 -10.66
N LEU A 325 -3.72 -14.14 -11.16
CA LEU A 325 -2.76 -15.04 -10.55
C LEU A 325 -1.72 -15.58 -11.54
N ALA A 326 -2.15 -16.30 -12.58
CA ALA A 326 -1.22 -17.12 -13.37
C ALA A 326 -0.27 -16.28 -14.25
N LEU A 327 -0.80 -15.30 -14.99
CA LEU A 327 0.00 -14.45 -15.88
C LEU A 327 0.97 -13.56 -15.08
N PRO A 328 0.54 -12.83 -14.03
CA PRO A 328 1.45 -12.17 -13.09
C PRO A 328 2.62 -13.03 -12.62
N ALA A 329 2.33 -14.25 -12.16
CA ALA A 329 3.30 -15.18 -11.61
C ALA A 329 4.33 -15.59 -12.67
N VAL A 330 3.86 -16.03 -13.83
CA VAL A 330 4.73 -16.53 -14.90
C VAL A 330 5.59 -15.42 -15.48
N ILE A 331 5.01 -14.25 -15.78
CA ILE A 331 5.73 -13.13 -16.40
C ILE A 331 6.78 -12.59 -15.43
N SER A 332 6.40 -12.31 -14.18
CA SER A 332 7.35 -11.77 -13.19
C SER A 332 8.47 -12.76 -12.89
N TRP A 333 8.16 -14.06 -12.79
CA TRP A 333 9.17 -15.10 -12.60
C TRP A 333 10.14 -15.19 -13.78
N ALA A 334 9.64 -15.15 -15.00
CA ALA A 334 10.46 -15.20 -16.21
C ALA A 334 11.38 -13.99 -16.30
N VAL A 335 10.84 -12.77 -16.16
CA VAL A 335 11.62 -11.52 -16.21
C VAL A 335 12.63 -11.47 -15.06
N CYS A 336 12.23 -11.81 -13.84
CA CYS A 336 13.15 -11.87 -12.71
C CYS A 336 14.28 -12.88 -12.93
N THR A 337 14.00 -14.05 -13.50
CA THR A 337 15.02 -15.07 -13.78
C THR A 337 16.02 -14.59 -14.83
N LEU A 338 15.55 -13.90 -15.87
CA LEU A 338 16.42 -13.27 -16.87
C LEU A 338 17.29 -12.18 -16.24
N MET A 339 16.72 -11.33 -15.40
CA MET A 339 17.46 -10.29 -14.69
C MET A 339 18.48 -10.85 -13.69
N ARG A 340 18.18 -11.97 -13.02
CA ARG A 340 19.13 -12.70 -12.17
C ARG A 340 20.29 -13.28 -12.98
N ARG A 341 20.00 -13.87 -14.15
CA ARG A 341 21.06 -14.36 -15.06
C ARG A 341 21.94 -13.25 -15.61
N ALA A 342 21.38 -12.05 -15.80
CA ALA A 342 22.12 -10.85 -16.20
C ALA A 342 22.89 -10.19 -15.04
N GLY A 343 22.83 -10.71 -13.80
CA GLY A 343 23.46 -10.12 -12.63
C GLY A 343 22.80 -8.83 -12.13
N LEU A 344 21.63 -8.46 -12.67
CA LEU A 344 20.89 -7.25 -12.29
C LEU A 344 20.17 -7.41 -10.96
N ILE A 345 19.75 -8.63 -10.60
CA ILE A 345 19.11 -8.97 -9.32
C ILE A 345 19.93 -10.10 -8.67
N ALA A 346 20.35 -9.92 -7.42
CA ALA A 346 21.11 -10.87 -6.64
C ALA A 346 20.19 -11.66 -5.69
N GLU A 347 20.68 -12.76 -5.13
CA GLU A 347 19.99 -13.47 -4.06
C GLU A 347 20.01 -12.62 -2.78
N GLY A 348 18.85 -12.48 -2.13
CA GLY A 348 18.68 -11.68 -0.93
C GLY A 348 18.11 -10.27 -1.18
N ASP A 349 18.11 -9.80 -2.42
CA ASP A 349 17.58 -8.48 -2.79
C ASP A 349 16.07 -8.34 -2.55
N LEU A 350 15.33 -9.45 -2.39
CA LEU A 350 13.89 -9.48 -2.18
C LEU A 350 13.50 -10.00 -0.79
N LYS A 351 14.48 -10.25 0.08
CA LYS A 351 14.24 -10.77 1.42
C LYS A 351 13.49 -9.72 2.22
N LEU A 352 12.35 -10.11 2.79
CA LEU A 352 11.61 -9.27 3.72
C LEU A 352 12.32 -9.24 5.07
N GLU A 353 12.23 -8.10 5.75
CA GLU A 353 12.69 -7.94 7.11
C GLU A 353 11.59 -8.44 8.06
N ASP A 354 11.99 -9.25 9.05
CA ASP A 354 11.12 -9.87 10.06
C ASP A 354 10.60 -8.84 11.07
#